data_AF-A0A0S7D034-F1
#
_entry.id   AF-A0A0S7D034-F1
#
_cell.length_a   1.000
_cell.length_b   1.000
_cell.length_c   1.000
_cell.angle_alpha   90.00
_cell.angle_beta   90.00
_cell.angle_gamma   90.00
#
_symmetry.space_group_name_H-M   'P 1'
#
loop_
_entity.id
_entity.type
_entity.pdbx_description
1 polymer ?
#
loop_
_entity_poly.entity_id
_entity_poly.type
_entity_poly.pdbx_seq_one_letter_code
_entity_poly.pdbx_strand_id
1 'polypeptide(L)'
;MSFLKVTLRLTAPAAAGGAALVFLAIVNELTATLLLSPNGTHTLATEFWSKSSEIDYSGAAPYALLMILLSAPMTYLLFQQSKKVAGQ
;
A
#
# COMPACT_ATOMS: atom_id res chain seq x y z
N MET A 1 -27.07 0.72 17.59
CA MET A 1 -26.97 1.88 16.66
C MET A 1 -25.96 2.96 17.07
N SER A 2 -25.54 3.06 18.35
CA SER A 2 -24.56 4.07 18.81
C SER A 2 -23.20 3.97 18.10
N PHE A 3 -22.64 2.76 17.95
CA PHE A 3 -21.31 2.55 17.38
C PHE A 3 -21.13 3.18 15.99
N LEU A 4 -22.03 2.90 15.03
CA LEU A 4 -21.92 3.41 13.67
C LEU A 4 -22.08 4.93 13.58
N LYS A 5 -22.96 5.51 14.41
CA LYS A 5 -23.27 6.95 14.37
C LYS A 5 -22.26 7.81 15.11
N VAL A 6 -21.70 7.29 16.20
CA VAL A 6 -20.83 8.05 17.11
C VAL A 6 -19.40 7.56 16.97
N THR A 7 -19.11 6.34 17.43
CA THR A 7 -17.75 5.81 17.46
C THR A 7 -17.11 5.79 16.09
N LEU A 8 -17.74 5.13 15.11
CA LEU A 8 -17.21 5.00 13.76
C LEU A 8 -17.04 6.37 13.09
N ARG A 9 -18.00 7.30 13.26
CA ARG A 9 -17.91 8.65 12.67
C ARG A 9 -16.75 9.45 13.27
N LEU A 10 -16.53 9.36 14.58
CA LEU A 10 -15.46 10.07 15.26
C LEU A 10 -14.08 9.46 14.97
N THR A 11 -13.99 8.13 14.82
CA THR A 11 -12.71 7.44 14.55
C THR A 11 -12.40 7.28 13.07
N ALA A 12 -13.37 7.47 12.16
CA ALA A 12 -13.22 7.34 10.72
C ALA A 12 -11.97 8.02 10.12
N PRO A 13 -11.64 9.31 10.43
CA PRO A 13 -10.45 9.94 9.85
C PRO A 13 -9.15 9.25 10.30
N ALA A 14 -9.06 8.85 11.57
CA ALA A 14 -7.89 8.13 12.09
C ALA A 14 -7.79 6.71 11.50
N ALA A 15 -8.91 6.01 11.40
CA ALA A 15 -8.99 4.69 10.79
C ALA A 15 -8.61 4.72 9.30
N ALA A 16 -9.02 5.76 8.57
CA ALA A 16 -8.63 5.96 7.16
C ALA A 16 -7.12 6.17 7.00
N GLY A 17 -6.47 6.93 7.90
CA GLY A 17 -5.02 7.07 7.93
C GLY A 17 -4.31 5.73 8.18
N GLY A 18 -4.78 4.96 9.16
CA GLY A 18 -4.27 3.61 9.43
C GLY A 18 -4.45 2.66 8.24
N ALA A 19 -5.64 2.65 7.61
CA ALA A 19 -5.92 1.85 6.43
C ALA A 19 -5.02 2.21 5.25
N ALA A 20 -4.75 3.50 5.02
CA ALA A 20 -3.83 3.96 3.99
C ALA A 20 -2.40 3.46 4.24
N LEU A 21 -1.91 3.52 5.48
CA LEU A 21 -0.58 3.00 5.83
C LEU A 21 -0.47 1.48 5.64
N VAL A 22 -1.48 0.72 6.08
CA VAL A 22 -1.54 -0.74 5.89
C VAL A 22 -1.58 -1.10 4.41
N PHE A 23 -2.36 -0.37 3.61
CA PHE A 23 -2.43 -0.58 2.17
C PHE A 23 -1.06 -0.38 1.52
N LEU A 24 -0.36 0.71 1.85
CA LEU A 24 0.99 0.98 1.34
C LEU A 24 1.99 -0.11 1.74
N ALA A 25 1.89 -0.66 2.95
CA ALA A 25 2.71 -1.78 3.38
C ALA A 25 2.43 -3.03 2.52
N ILE A 26 1.16 -3.41 2.35
CA ILE A 26 0.78 -4.66 1.67
C ILE A 26 1.10 -4.62 0.15
N VAL A 27 0.97 -3.48 -0.52
CA VAL A 27 1.29 -3.36 -1.96
C VAL A 27 2.74 -3.76 -2.26
N ASN A 28 3.64 -3.53 -1.32
CA ASN A 28 5.07 -3.77 -1.46
C ASN A 28 5.56 -4.98 -0.67
N GLU A 29 4.63 -5.74 -0.08
CA GLU A 29 4.96 -6.82 0.85
C GLU A 29 5.54 -8.02 0.09
N LEU A 30 6.80 -8.33 0.37
CA LEU A 30 7.52 -9.44 -0.26
C LEU A 30 7.63 -10.64 0.70
N THR A 31 8.00 -10.39 1.95
CA THR A 31 8.35 -11.43 2.92
C THR A 31 7.17 -12.38 3.16
N ALA A 32 5.98 -11.83 3.42
CA ALA A 32 4.80 -12.66 3.61
C ALA A 32 4.44 -13.49 2.36
N THR A 33 4.57 -12.92 1.16
CA THR A 33 4.30 -13.63 -0.08
C THR A 33 5.30 -14.78 -0.30
N LEU A 34 6.59 -14.57 -0.07
CA LEU A 34 7.59 -15.61 -0.23
C LEU A 34 7.43 -16.77 0.77
N LEU A 35 6.99 -16.47 1.99
CA LEU A 35 6.87 -17.48 3.05
C LEU A 35 5.55 -18.25 3.01
N LEU A 36 4.46 -17.60 2.57
CA LEU A 36 3.10 -18.11 2.80
C LEU A 36 2.26 -18.23 1.53
N SER A 37 2.70 -17.70 0.38
CA SER A 37 1.88 -17.79 -0.83
C SER A 37 1.82 -19.24 -1.35
N PRO A 38 0.65 -19.68 -1.86
CA PRO A 38 0.56 -20.95 -2.56
C PRO A 38 1.50 -20.99 -3.78
N ASN A 39 2.04 -22.16 -4.10
CA ASN A 39 2.90 -22.34 -5.27
C ASN A 39 2.21 -21.86 -6.56
N GLY A 40 2.94 -21.10 -7.37
CA GLY A 40 2.43 -20.48 -8.59
C GLY A 40 1.69 -19.16 -8.37
N THR A 41 1.67 -18.62 -7.14
CA THR A 41 1.18 -17.27 -6.90
C THR A 41 2.26 -16.24 -7.23
N HIS A 42 1.96 -15.35 -8.17
CA HIS A 42 2.84 -14.24 -8.54
C HIS A 42 2.17 -12.93 -8.13
N THR A 43 2.88 -12.10 -7.36
CA THR A 43 2.45 -10.75 -6.98
C THR A 43 3.31 -9.72 -7.68
N LEU A 44 2.85 -8.46 -7.69
CA LEU A 44 3.63 -7.34 -8.24
C LEU A 44 5.00 -7.23 -7.56
N ALA A 45 5.04 -7.43 -6.24
CA ALA A 45 6.28 -7.40 -5.47
C ALA A 45 7.23 -8.54 -5.89
N THR A 46 6.74 -9.78 -6.01
CA THR A 46 7.60 -10.91 -6.39
C THR A 46 8.15 -10.76 -7.80
N GLU A 47 7.34 -10.32 -8.76
CA GLU A 47 7.78 -10.10 -10.14
C GLU A 47 8.81 -8.96 -10.25
N PHE A 48 8.54 -7.82 -9.60
CA PHE A 48 9.46 -6.69 -9.57
C PHE A 48 10.83 -7.08 -8.98
N TRP A 49 10.82 -7.72 -7.80
CA TRP A 49 12.05 -8.09 -7.11
C TRP A 49 12.80 -9.21 -7.83
N SER A 50 12.12 -10.22 -8.36
CA SER A 50 12.75 -11.29 -9.14
C SER A 50 13.48 -10.76 -10.37
N LYS A 51 12.81 -9.90 -11.17
CA LYS A 51 13.42 -9.31 -12.38
C LYS A 51 14.56 -8.34 -12.05
N SER A 52 14.40 -7.53 -11.02
CA SER A 52 15.45 -6.61 -10.57
C SER A 52 16.69 -7.34 -10.06
N SER A 53 16.52 -8.47 -9.36
CA SER A 53 17.63 -9.32 -8.90
C SER A 53 18.38 -10.00 -10.04
N GLU A 54 17.73 -10.23 -11.18
CA GLU A 54 18.34 -10.74 -12.42
C GLU A 54 18.93 -9.62 -13.30
N ILE A 55 18.93 -8.36 -12.84
CA ILE A 55 19.39 -7.18 -13.58
C ILE A 55 18.50 -6.87 -14.82
N ASP A 56 17.32 -7.49 -14.94
CA ASP A 56 16.32 -7.17 -15.95
C ASP A 56 15.43 -6.00 -15.49
N TYR A 57 16.02 -4.80 -15.44
CA TYR A 57 15.29 -3.58 -15.08
C TYR A 57 14.20 -3.22 -16.10
N SER A 58 14.40 -3.59 -17.36
CA SER A 58 13.42 -3.33 -18.42
C SER A 58 12.13 -4.11 -18.21
N GLY A 59 12.23 -5.40 -17.82
CA GLY A 59 11.11 -6.24 -17.45
C GLY A 59 10.53 -5.90 -16.08
N ALA A 60 11.33 -5.39 -15.14
CA ALA A 60 10.87 -4.98 -13.81
C ALA A 60 10.05 -3.67 -13.81
N ALA A 61 10.39 -2.73 -14.70
CA ALA A 61 9.79 -1.39 -14.78
C ALA A 61 8.24 -1.35 -14.76
N PRO A 62 7.50 -2.15 -15.57
CA PRO A 62 6.04 -2.12 -15.56
C PRO A 62 5.45 -2.51 -14.20
N TYR A 63 6.04 -3.49 -13.49
CA TYR A 63 5.58 -3.89 -12.16
C TYR A 63 5.80 -2.78 -11.14
N ALA A 64 6.96 -2.12 -11.17
CA ALA A 64 7.25 -0.96 -10.33
C ALA A 64 6.27 0.19 -10.59
N LEU A 65 5.94 0.46 -11.86
CA LEU A 65 4.99 1.50 -12.23
C LEU A 65 3.60 1.21 -11.66
N LEU A 66 3.12 -0.03 -11.75
CA LEU A 66 1.85 -0.42 -11.15
C LEU A 66 1.87 -0.27 -9.62
N MET A 67 2.94 -0.67 -8.95
CA MET A 67 3.09 -0.50 -7.51
C MET A 67 3.05 0.99 -7.09
N ILE A 68 3.68 1.87 -7.87
CA ILE A 68 3.62 3.33 -7.67
C ILE A 68 2.19 3.85 -7.87
N LEU A 69 1.54 3.48 -8.97
CA LEU A 69 0.17 3.94 -9.27
C LEU A 69 -0.84 3.49 -8.21
N LEU A 70 -0.70 2.27 -7.70
CA LEU A 70 -1.54 1.78 -6.60
C LEU A 70 -1.26 2.54 -5.29
N SER A 71 0.00 2.85 -5.02
CA SER A 71 0.40 3.55 -3.80
C SER A 71 0.03 5.05 -3.82
N ALA A 72 0.08 5.69 -4.99
CA ALA A 72 -0.04 7.14 -5.12
C ALA A 72 -1.31 7.75 -4.49
N PRO A 73 -2.53 7.19 -4.65
CA PRO A 73 -3.73 7.72 -4.02
C PRO A 73 -3.64 7.74 -2.49
N MET A 74 -3.14 6.65 -1.88
CA MET A 74 -3.03 6.55 -0.42
C MET A 74 -1.96 7.48 0.12
N THR A 75 -0.81 7.57 -0.55
CA THR A 75 0.23 8.54 -0.24
C THR A 75 -0.28 9.97 -0.32
N TYR A 76 -1.06 10.30 -1.35
CA TYR A 76 -1.67 11.63 -1.49
C TYR A 76 -2.69 11.92 -0.38
N LEU A 77 -3.53 10.96 -0.02
CA LEU A 77 -4.47 11.09 1.09
C LEU A 77 -3.74 11.35 2.42
N LEU A 78 -2.68 10.60 2.71
CA LEU A 78 -1.85 10.79 3.89
C LEU A 78 -1.13 12.13 3.89
N PHE A 79 -0.64 12.57 2.73
CA PHE A 79 -0.02 13.89 2.57
C PHE A 79 -1.01 15.03 2.85
N GLN A 80 -2.26 14.92 2.37
CA GLN A 80 -3.29 15.91 2.68
C GLN A 80 -3.68 15.90 4.15
N GLN A 81 -3.72 14.73 4.80
CA GLN A 81 -3.97 14.62 6.23
C GLN A 81 -2.83 15.21 7.06
N SER A 82 -1.57 14.96 6.68
CA SER A 82 -0.41 15.49 7.40
C SER A 82 -0.35 17.02 7.35
N LYS A 83 -0.67 17.62 6.19
CA LYS A 83 -0.78 19.09 6.06
C LYS A 83 -1.84 19.69 7.00
N LYS A 84 -3.03 19.09 7.04
CA LYS A 84 -4.11 19.53 7.95
C LYS A 84 -3.70 19.45 9.41
N VAL A 85 -2.98 18.40 9.82
CA VAL A 85 -2.47 18.25 11.19
C VAL A 85 -1.36 19.25 11.49
N ALA A 86 -0.52 19.57 10.49
CA ALA A 86 0.55 20.56 10.61
C ALA A 86 0.08 22.02 10.62
N GLY A 87 -1.23 22.28 10.45
CA GLY A 87 -1.81 23.62 10.52
C GLY A 87 -1.58 24.51 9.29
N GLN A 88 -1.22 23.92 8.15
CA GLN A 88 -1.08 24.58 6.84
C GLN A 88 -2.26 24.26 5.92
#